data_AF-A0A519JLS4-F1
#
_entry.id   AF-A0A519JLS4-F1
#
_cell.length_a   1.000
_cell.length_b   1.000
_cell.length_c   1.000
_cell.angle_alpha   90.00
_cell.angle_beta   90.00
_cell.angle_gamma   90.00
#
_symmetry.space_group_name_H-M   'P 1'
#
loop_
_entity.id
_entity.type
_entity.pdbx_description
1 polymer ?
#
loop_
_entity_poly.entity_id
_entity_poly.type
_entity_poly.pdbx_seq_one_letter_code
_entity_poly.pdbx_strand_id
1 'polypeptide(L)'
;MTTRLPASDQMRLPLQSDLPEGADSFVVSDCNRAAVEALADWPNLIGGVMAICGPAGSGKSRLAQMWAERVGAVAFHGGEAALVDPMEIEGRPVLLDRAMDADDETLFHLINLAQAPGGAM
;
A
#
# COMPACT_ATOMS: atom_id res chain seq x y z
N MET A 1 21.24 50.96 6.59
CA MET A 1 21.98 50.01 7.44
C MET A 1 20.98 48.97 7.93
N THR A 2 21.02 47.76 7.38
CA THR A 2 20.07 46.69 7.71
C THR A 2 20.89 45.50 8.20
N THR A 3 20.82 45.23 9.51
CA THR A 3 21.54 44.15 10.19
C THR A 3 20.82 42.82 9.94
N ARG A 4 21.51 41.86 9.29
CA ARG A 4 21.05 40.46 9.18
C ARG A 4 21.16 39.79 10.56
N LEU A 5 20.08 39.16 11.03
CA LEU A 5 20.10 38.28 12.21
C LEU A 5 20.95 37.03 11.89
N PRO A 6 21.76 36.52 12.84
CA PRO A 6 22.59 35.34 12.62
C PRO A 6 21.71 34.10 12.39
N ALA A 7 22.11 33.25 11.44
CA ALA A 7 21.45 31.99 11.14
C ALA A 7 21.37 31.13 12.41
N SER A 8 20.17 30.67 12.75
CA SER A 8 19.89 29.85 13.93
C SER A 8 20.84 28.65 14.00
N ASP A 9 21.62 28.58 15.09
CA ASP A 9 22.57 27.50 15.36
C ASP A 9 21.79 26.23 15.74
N GLN A 10 21.35 25.48 14.72
CA GLN A 10 20.50 24.30 14.91
C GLN A 10 21.31 23.15 15.50
N MET A 11 21.01 22.83 16.77
CA MET A 11 21.58 21.67 17.44
C MET A 11 21.11 20.37 16.77
N ARG A 12 22.05 19.44 16.53
CA ARG A 12 21.71 18.10 16.03
C ARG A 12 21.02 17.31 17.13
N LEU A 13 19.82 16.81 16.83
CA LEU A 13 19.13 15.82 17.65
C LEU A 13 19.74 14.44 17.35
N PRO A 14 20.50 13.82 18.26
CA PRO A 14 21.08 12.50 18.03
C PRO A 14 20.00 11.45 18.24
N LEU A 15 19.15 11.26 17.22
CA LEU A 15 18.19 10.17 17.19
C LEU A 15 18.95 8.85 17.02
N GLN A 16 19.04 8.07 18.09
CA GLN A 16 19.52 6.69 18.02
C GLN A 16 18.39 5.81 17.50
N SER A 17 18.61 5.16 16.36
CA SER A 17 17.68 4.19 15.78
C SER A 17 18.01 2.78 16.27
N ASP A 18 18.07 2.58 17.59
CA ASP A 18 18.15 1.25 18.19
C ASP A 18 16.77 0.60 18.10
N LEU A 19 16.30 0.38 16.87
CA LEU A 19 15.05 -0.31 16.60
C LEU A 19 15.25 -1.79 16.90
N PRO A 20 14.45 -2.39 17.79
CA PRO A 20 14.54 -3.82 18.06
C PRO A 20 14.29 -4.62 16.79
N GLU A 21 14.83 -5.84 16.75
CA GLU A 21 14.60 -6.77 15.64
C GLU A 21 13.08 -6.99 15.47
N GLY A 22 12.55 -6.64 14.29
CA GLY A 22 11.11 -6.65 14.03
C GLY A 22 10.34 -5.38 14.37
N ALA A 23 10.99 -4.23 14.61
CA ALA A 23 10.29 -2.94 14.74
C ALA A 23 9.46 -2.57 13.49
N ASP A 24 9.82 -3.12 12.33
CA ASP A 24 9.07 -3.00 11.08
C ASP A 24 7.88 -3.97 11.01
N SER A 25 7.69 -4.83 12.01
CA SER A 25 6.59 -5.80 12.05
C SER A 25 5.24 -5.11 12.25
N PHE A 26 4.23 -5.61 11.56
CA PHE A 26 2.86 -5.14 11.71
C PHE A 26 2.21 -5.77 12.94
N VAL A 27 1.81 -4.93 13.89
CA VAL A 27 1.17 -5.40 15.13
C VAL A 27 -0.23 -5.92 14.80
N VAL A 28 -0.43 -7.22 15.02
CA VAL A 28 -1.74 -7.88 14.87
C VAL A 28 -2.51 -7.81 16.17
N SER A 29 -3.76 -7.38 16.10
CA SER A 29 -4.71 -7.34 17.20
C SER A 29 -6.12 -7.64 16.69
N ASP A 30 -7.10 -7.72 17.59
CA ASP A 30 -8.47 -8.05 17.20
C ASP A 30 -9.09 -7.05 16.21
N CYS A 31 -8.60 -5.80 16.16
CA CYS A 31 -9.12 -4.79 15.24
C CYS A 31 -8.64 -4.96 13.77
N ASN A 32 -7.57 -5.72 13.53
CA ASN A 32 -6.99 -5.90 12.19
C ASN A 32 -6.78 -7.38 11.79
N ARG A 33 -7.02 -8.31 12.72
CA ARG A 33 -6.85 -9.76 12.52
C ARG A 33 -7.54 -10.28 11.27
N ALA A 34 -8.80 -9.91 11.05
CA ALA A 34 -9.56 -10.35 9.89
C ALA A 34 -8.92 -9.92 8.55
N ALA A 35 -8.39 -8.71 8.46
CA ALA A 35 -7.71 -8.23 7.26
C ALA A 35 -6.36 -8.96 7.03
N VAL A 36 -5.63 -9.22 8.12
CA VAL A 36 -4.37 -9.98 8.09
C VAL A 36 -4.62 -11.42 7.63
N GLU A 37 -5.63 -12.09 8.20
CA GLU A 37 -5.98 -13.46 7.84
C GLU A 37 -6.48 -13.57 6.39
N ALA A 38 -7.28 -12.61 5.94
CA ALA A 38 -7.78 -12.60 4.57
C ALA A 38 -6.65 -12.39 3.55
N LEU A 39 -5.69 -11.50 3.82
CA LEU A 39 -4.49 -11.39 3.01
C LEU A 39 -3.61 -12.64 3.12
N ALA A 40 -3.54 -13.27 4.30
CA ALA A 40 -2.76 -14.49 4.50
C ALA A 40 -3.23 -15.65 3.63
N ASP A 41 -4.54 -15.75 3.39
CA ASP A 41 -5.18 -16.81 2.58
C ASP A 41 -5.08 -16.58 1.06
N TRP A 42 -4.43 -15.50 0.61
CA TRP A 42 -4.14 -15.30 -0.81
C TRP A 42 -3.34 -16.49 -1.40
N PRO A 43 -3.67 -17.00 -2.61
CA PRO A 43 -4.62 -16.47 -3.60
C PRO A 43 -6.03 -17.06 -3.55
N ASN A 44 -6.46 -17.71 -2.46
CA ASN A 44 -7.73 -18.46 -2.41
C ASN A 44 -9.00 -17.60 -2.32
N LEU A 45 -8.88 -16.29 -2.50
CA LEU A 45 -9.98 -15.34 -2.38
C LEU A 45 -10.95 -15.47 -3.55
N ILE A 46 -12.25 -15.55 -3.24
CA ILE A 46 -13.30 -15.58 -4.25
C ILE A 46 -13.26 -14.28 -5.05
N GLY A 47 -13.07 -14.37 -6.36
CA GLY A 47 -13.09 -13.23 -7.27
C GLY A 47 -11.75 -12.49 -7.44
N GLY A 48 -10.67 -12.94 -6.81
CA GLY A 48 -9.31 -12.43 -7.08
C GLY A 48 -9.06 -10.95 -6.71
N VAL A 49 -10.03 -10.28 -6.08
CA VAL A 49 -9.97 -8.86 -5.72
C VAL A 49 -10.38 -8.65 -4.27
N MET A 50 -9.61 -7.86 -3.51
CA MET A 50 -9.92 -7.49 -2.13
C MET A 50 -9.82 -5.97 -1.91
N ALA A 51 -10.79 -5.42 -1.17
CA ALA A 51 -10.73 -4.04 -0.69
C ALA A 51 -10.49 -3.99 0.83
N ILE A 52 -9.46 -3.25 1.26
CA ILE A 52 -9.20 -2.99 2.68
C ILE A 52 -9.65 -1.57 3.01
N CYS A 53 -10.67 -1.46 3.85
CA CYS A 53 -11.28 -0.19 4.22
C CYS A 53 -11.11 0.12 5.72
N GLY A 54 -11.01 1.41 6.06
CA GLY A 54 -10.84 1.84 7.45
C GLY A 54 -10.32 3.27 7.58
N PRO A 55 -10.34 3.86 8.79
CA PRO A 55 -9.94 5.25 9.03
C PRO A 55 -8.48 5.57 8.63
N ALA A 56 -8.17 6.85 8.42
CA ALA A 56 -6.78 7.29 8.25
C ALA A 56 -5.93 6.87 9.46
N GLY A 57 -4.70 6.41 9.22
CA GLY A 57 -3.79 5.95 10.27
C GLY A 57 -4.03 4.53 10.80
N SER A 58 -5.03 3.79 10.30
CA SER A 58 -5.32 2.41 10.76
C SER A 58 -4.37 1.34 10.20
N GLY A 59 -3.32 1.72 9.46
CA GLY A 59 -2.30 0.80 8.94
C GLY A 59 -2.63 0.12 7.59
N LYS A 60 -3.67 0.53 6.87
CA LYS A 60 -4.09 -0.08 5.59
C LYS A 60 -2.96 -0.15 4.56
N SER A 61 -2.34 0.99 4.24
CA SER A 61 -1.25 1.06 3.27
C SER A 61 -0.06 0.19 3.67
N ARG A 62 0.27 0.13 4.97
CA ARG A 62 1.35 -0.74 5.47
C ARG A 62 1.01 -2.22 5.31
N LEU A 63 -0.21 -2.61 5.69
CA LEU A 63 -0.69 -3.99 5.58
C LEU A 63 -0.72 -4.43 4.10
N ALA A 64 -1.23 -3.58 3.22
CA ALA A 64 -1.28 -3.84 1.79
C ALA A 64 0.11 -3.93 1.17
N GLN A 65 1.04 -3.04 1.56
CA GLN A 65 2.43 -3.07 1.12
C GLN A 65 3.14 -4.37 1.52
N MET A 66 2.93 -4.86 2.76
CA MET A 66 3.49 -6.15 3.18
C MET A 66 2.97 -7.32 2.35
N TRP A 67 1.70 -7.29 1.96
CA TRP A 67 1.17 -8.27 1.02
C TRP A 67 1.84 -8.15 -0.35
N ALA A 68 1.98 -6.94 -0.88
CA ALA A 68 2.61 -6.69 -2.17
C ALA A 68 4.07 -7.17 -2.20
N GLU A 69 4.84 -6.91 -1.15
CA GLU A 69 6.21 -7.42 -0.97
C GLU A 69 6.25 -8.96 -0.95
N ARG A 70 5.31 -9.58 -0.23
CA ARG A 70 5.23 -11.04 -0.09
C ARG A 70 4.89 -11.74 -1.40
N VAL A 71 3.98 -11.19 -2.20
CA VAL A 71 3.49 -11.82 -3.44
C VAL A 71 4.15 -11.28 -4.71
N GLY A 72 4.99 -10.24 -4.60
CA GLY A 72 5.61 -9.57 -5.73
C GLY A 72 4.63 -8.74 -6.56
N ALA A 73 3.64 -8.11 -5.91
CA ALA A 73 2.63 -7.32 -6.59
C ALA A 73 3.19 -6.02 -7.19
N VAL A 74 2.59 -5.57 -8.29
CA VAL A 74 2.83 -4.24 -8.85
C VAL A 74 2.02 -3.23 -8.06
N ALA A 75 2.69 -2.34 -7.33
CA ALA A 75 2.04 -1.36 -6.48
C ALA A 75 2.04 0.03 -7.12
N PHE A 76 0.89 0.71 -7.11
CA PHE A 76 0.75 2.10 -7.54
C PHE A 76 -0.39 2.80 -6.78
N HIS A 77 -0.43 4.12 -6.92
CA HIS A 77 -1.41 4.98 -6.25
C HIS A 77 -2.62 5.26 -7.16
N GLY A 78 -3.82 5.42 -6.59
CA GLY A 78 -5.06 5.67 -7.32
C GLY A 78 -4.98 6.82 -8.31
N GLY A 79 -4.40 7.96 -7.90
CA GLY A 79 -4.16 9.11 -8.77
C GLY A 79 -3.20 8.88 -9.94
N GLU A 80 -2.48 7.75 -9.98
CA GLU A 80 -1.57 7.36 -11.07
C GLU A 80 -2.12 6.17 -11.87
N ALA A 81 -3.25 5.59 -11.47
CA ALA A 81 -3.79 4.36 -12.03
C ALA A 81 -4.04 4.45 -13.53
N ALA A 82 -4.51 5.60 -14.03
CA ALA A 82 -4.78 5.83 -15.45
C ALA A 82 -3.51 5.89 -16.32
N LEU A 83 -2.33 6.00 -15.71
CA LEU A 83 -1.04 6.03 -16.40
C LEU A 83 -0.40 4.64 -16.52
N VAL A 84 -0.96 3.63 -15.83
CA VAL A 84 -0.42 2.27 -15.84
C VAL A 84 -0.76 1.61 -17.16
N ASP A 85 0.26 1.06 -17.83
CA ASP A 85 0.04 0.24 -19.03
C ASP A 85 -0.55 -1.12 -18.61
N PRO A 86 -1.76 -1.49 -19.07
CA PRO A 86 -2.36 -2.78 -18.76
C PRO A 86 -1.46 -3.98 -19.12
N MET A 87 -0.63 -3.86 -20.15
CA MET A 87 0.30 -4.92 -20.56
C MET A 87 1.39 -5.18 -19.51
N GLU A 88 1.75 -4.19 -18.70
CA GLU A 88 2.79 -4.35 -17.65
C GLU A 88 2.27 -5.10 -16.42
N ILE A 89 0.95 -5.13 -16.23
CA ILE A 89 0.28 -5.70 -15.07
C ILE A 89 -0.59 -6.93 -15.38
N GLU A 90 -0.74 -7.29 -16.66
CA GLU A 90 -1.48 -8.48 -17.08
C GLU A 90 -0.92 -9.76 -16.44
N GLY A 91 -1.80 -10.55 -15.80
CA GLY A 91 -1.43 -11.81 -15.16
C GLY A 91 -0.54 -11.67 -13.93
N ARG A 92 -0.47 -10.47 -13.32
CA ARG A 92 0.31 -10.20 -12.12
C ARG A 92 -0.59 -9.76 -10.96
N PRO A 93 -0.18 -10.01 -9.70
CA PRO A 93 -0.82 -9.37 -8.56
C PRO A 93 -0.59 -7.85 -8.62
N VAL A 94 -1.59 -7.07 -8.26
CA VAL A 94 -1.57 -5.61 -8.29
C VAL A 94 -1.98 -5.07 -6.93
N LEU A 95 -1.33 -4.01 -6.46
CA LEU A 95 -1.77 -3.23 -5.31
C LEU A 95 -2.16 -1.83 -5.79
N LEU A 96 -3.41 -1.46 -5.56
CA LEU A 96 -3.90 -0.10 -5.74
C LEU A 96 -4.07 0.61 -4.38
N ASP A 97 -3.06 1.38 -3.95
CA ASP A 97 -3.23 2.21 -2.76
C ASP A 97 -4.03 3.47 -3.07
N ARG A 98 -4.83 3.92 -2.11
CA ARG A 98 -5.75 5.06 -2.27
C ARG A 98 -6.62 4.95 -3.54
N ALA A 99 -7.23 3.77 -3.73
CA ALA A 99 -8.13 3.48 -4.86
C ALA A 99 -9.25 4.50 -5.08
N MET A 100 -9.68 5.20 -4.02
CA MET A 100 -10.67 6.28 -4.09
C MET A 100 -10.21 7.50 -4.92
N ASP A 101 -8.92 7.62 -5.19
CA ASP A 101 -8.35 8.69 -6.02
C ASP A 101 -8.29 8.30 -7.52
N ALA A 102 -8.63 7.05 -7.86
CA ALA A 102 -8.79 6.60 -9.24
C ALA A 102 -10.21 6.93 -9.74
N ASP A 103 -10.37 7.13 -11.05
CA ASP A 103 -11.70 7.24 -11.66
C ASP A 103 -12.38 5.86 -11.78
N ASP A 104 -13.71 5.87 -11.84
CA ASP A 104 -14.54 4.66 -11.86
C ASP A 104 -14.23 3.73 -13.05
N GLU A 105 -13.91 4.30 -14.22
CA GLU A 105 -13.63 3.53 -15.43
C GLU A 105 -12.28 2.79 -15.31
N THR A 106 -11.24 3.50 -14.87
CA THR A 106 -9.93 2.89 -14.58
C THR A 106 -10.05 1.79 -13.53
N LEU A 107 -10.76 2.05 -12.42
CA LEU A 107 -10.96 1.05 -11.36
C LEU A 107 -11.69 -0.20 -11.87
N PHE A 108 -12.74 -0.02 -12.70
CA PHE A 108 -13.46 -1.13 -13.31
C PHE A 108 -12.56 -1.99 -14.20
N HIS A 109 -11.72 -1.37 -15.05
CA HIS A 109 -10.78 -2.10 -15.90
C HIS A 109 -9.74 -2.88 -15.10
N LEU A 110 -9.21 -2.27 -14.05
CA LEU A 110 -8.26 -2.90 -13.14
C LEU A 110 -8.85 -4.13 -12.43
N ILE A 111 -10.08 -4.02 -11.90
CA ILE A 111 -10.80 -5.15 -11.27
C ILE A 111 -10.98 -6.30 -12.27
N ASN A 112 -11.34 -6.01 -13.52
CA ASN A 112 -11.51 -7.03 -14.54
C ASN A 112 -10.18 -7.70 -14.91
N LEU A 113 -9.10 -6.93 -15.00
CA LEU A 113 -7.77 -7.46 -15.27
C LEU A 113 -7.30 -8.40 -14.16
N ALA A 114 -7.57 -8.04 -12.90
CA ALA A 114 -7.25 -8.86 -11.73
C ALA A 114 -8.01 -10.20 -11.68
N GLN A 115 -9.13 -10.32 -12.38
CA GLN A 115 -9.88 -11.57 -12.49
C GLN A 115 -9.40 -12.47 -13.64
N ALA A 116 -8.51 -11.97 -14.49
CA ALA A 116 -7.90 -12.78 -15.55
C ALA A 116 -6.99 -13.86 -14.95
N PRO A 117 -6.80 -15.02 -15.63
CA PRO A 117 -5.92 -16.08 -15.13
C PRO A 117 -4.52 -15.56 -14.78
N GLY A 118 -4.11 -15.74 -13.52
CA GLY A 118 -2.82 -15.27 -13.00
C GLY A 118 -2.83 -13.85 -12.43
N GLY A 119 -3.85 -13.04 -12.73
CA GLY A 119 -4.06 -11.73 -12.11
C GLY A 119 -4.63 -11.83 -10.71
N ALA A 120 -4.39 -10.80 -9.89
CA ALA A 120 -5.07 -10.56 -8.61
C ALA A 120 -4.91 -9.09 -8.18
N MET A 121 -5.78 -8.57 -7.32
CA MET A 121 -5.68 -7.20 -6.78
C MET A 121 -6.06 -7.07 -5.31
#